data_AF-A0A967I618-F1
#
_entry.id   AF-A0A967I618-F1
#
_cell.length_a   1.000
_cell.length_b   1.000
_cell.length_c   1.000
_cell.angle_alpha   90.00
_cell.angle_beta   90.00
_cell.angle_gamma   90.00
#
_symmetry.space_group_name_H-M   'P 1'
#
loop_
_entity.id
_entity.type
_entity.pdbx_description
1 polymer ?
#
loop_
_entity_poly.entity_id
_entity_poly.type
_entity_poly.pdbx_seq_one_letter_code
_entity_poly.pdbx_strand_id
1 'polypeptide(L)'
;AAVQQKKPYVFFCYTPHHMFALHELTILEEPAYDAAKWNVIQPTDDPAWLEKSDAGVAWDLAYLHIHYQKALEETNPDVASLLANVKLDTDT
;
A
#
# COMPACT_ATOMS: atom_id res chain seq x y z
N ALA A 1 22.89 -4.04 -1.47
CA ALA A 1 23.84 -4.15 -2.59
C ALA A 1 24.05 -2.82 -3.33
N ALA A 2 23.00 -2.21 -3.92
CA ALA A 2 23.13 -0.96 -4.70
C ALA A 2 23.68 0.23 -3.89
N VAL A 3 23.19 0.43 -2.65
CA VAL A 3 23.64 1.49 -1.73
C VAL A 3 25.14 1.37 -1.44
N GLN A 4 25.61 0.18 -1.04
CA GLN A 4 27.03 -0.07 -0.77
C GLN A 4 27.92 0.13 -2.01
N GLN A 5 27.39 -0.21 -3.20
CA GLN A 5 28.07 -0.05 -4.48
C GLN A 5 27.93 1.37 -5.07
N LYS A 6 27.24 2.30 -4.37
CA LYS A 6 26.94 3.66 -4.84
C LYS A 6 26.36 3.71 -6.25
N LYS A 7 25.49 2.75 -6.59
CA LYS A 7 24.81 2.69 -7.88
C LYS A 7 23.46 3.41 -7.81
N PRO A 8 23.09 4.21 -8.82
CA PRO A 8 21.73 4.74 -8.93
C PRO A 8 20.71 3.59 -8.89
N TYR A 9 19.63 3.79 -8.13
CA TYR A 9 18.58 2.80 -7.96
C TYR A 9 17.24 3.49 -7.76
N VAL A 10 16.22 3.00 -8.45
CA VAL A 10 14.82 3.41 -8.32
C VAL A 10 14.01 2.16 -8.04
N PHE A 11 13.12 2.23 -7.05
CA PHE A 11 12.30 1.12 -6.63
C PHE A 11 10.99 1.61 -6.04
N PHE A 12 10.00 0.72 -5.96
CA PHE A 12 8.73 1.00 -5.31
C PHE A 12 8.89 0.95 -3.78
N CYS A 13 8.34 1.96 -3.09
CA CYS A 13 8.27 2.01 -1.64
C CYS A 13 6.95 2.67 -1.21
N TYR A 14 6.61 2.57 0.07
CA TYR A 14 5.42 3.17 0.67
C TYR A 14 5.78 3.77 2.03
N THR A 15 4.94 4.67 2.55
CA THR A 15 5.06 5.20 3.91
C THR A 15 3.84 4.80 4.73
N PRO A 16 4.00 4.41 6.01
CA PRO A 16 5.26 4.31 6.75
C PRO A 16 6.06 3.05 6.37
N HIS A 17 7.40 3.16 6.29
CA HIS A 17 8.28 2.01 6.07
C HIS A 17 9.69 2.24 6.60
N HIS A 18 10.28 1.23 7.23
CA HIS A 18 11.58 1.33 7.93
C HIS A 18 12.77 1.76 7.04
N MET A 19 12.66 1.60 5.73
CA MET A 19 13.71 1.99 4.77
C MET A 19 14.05 3.48 4.83
N PHE A 20 13.06 4.35 5.14
CA PHE A 20 13.27 5.78 5.30
C PHE A 20 14.06 6.15 6.57
N ALA A 21 14.16 5.24 7.54
CA ALA A 21 15.02 5.40 8.72
C ALA A 21 16.45 4.88 8.49
N LEU A 22 16.60 3.87 7.61
CA LEU A 22 17.90 3.25 7.33
C LEU A 22 18.69 3.96 6.23
N HIS A 23 18.02 4.65 5.33
CA HIS A 23 18.60 5.24 4.13
C HIS A 23 18.01 6.62 3.86
N GLU A 24 18.84 7.51 3.30
CA GLU A 24 18.37 8.77 2.72
C GLU A 24 17.66 8.46 1.41
N LEU A 25 16.33 8.39 1.46
CA LEU A 25 15.47 8.15 0.31
C LEU A 25 14.69 9.42 -0.04
N THR A 26 14.37 9.58 -1.31
CA THR A 26 13.51 10.65 -1.81
C THR A 26 12.38 10.04 -2.61
N ILE A 27 11.15 10.43 -2.30
CA ILE A 27 9.98 10.07 -3.10
C ILE A 27 10.02 10.90 -4.38
N LEU A 28 9.90 10.25 -5.53
CA LEU A 28 9.83 10.94 -6.82
C LEU A 28 8.47 11.64 -6.95
N GLU A 29 8.47 12.85 -7.50
CA GLU A 29 7.24 13.60 -7.72
C GLU A 29 6.47 13.03 -8.92
N GLU A 30 5.19 12.74 -8.70
CA GLU A 30 4.25 12.23 -9.69
C GLU A 30 3.08 13.22 -9.81
N PRO A 31 2.36 13.27 -10.95
CA PRO A 31 1.12 14.04 -11.04
C PRO A 31 0.14 13.62 -9.93
N ALA A 32 -0.52 14.56 -9.27
CA ALA A 32 -1.43 14.23 -8.16
C ALA A 32 -2.51 13.21 -8.58
N TYR A 33 -2.91 12.36 -7.63
CA TYR A 33 -3.97 11.36 -7.83
C TYR A 33 -5.23 11.99 -8.43
N ASP A 34 -5.79 11.32 -9.43
CA ASP A 34 -7.04 11.65 -10.09
C ASP A 34 -7.77 10.34 -10.40
N ALA A 35 -8.88 10.10 -9.71
CA ALA A 35 -9.66 8.88 -9.86
C ALA A 35 -10.14 8.65 -11.30
N ALA A 36 -10.36 9.71 -12.08
CA ALA A 36 -10.75 9.60 -13.49
C ALA A 36 -9.62 9.13 -14.41
N LYS A 37 -8.36 9.22 -13.95
CA LYS A 37 -7.15 8.80 -14.65
C LYS A 37 -6.54 7.53 -14.05
N TRP A 38 -7.23 6.88 -13.12
CA TRP A 38 -6.79 5.67 -12.46
C TRP A 38 -7.59 4.46 -12.93
N ASN A 39 -7.12 3.82 -14.00
CA ASN A 39 -7.74 2.63 -14.57
C ASN A 39 -6.77 1.44 -14.50
N VAL A 40 -6.84 0.65 -13.42
CA VAL A 40 -5.99 -0.53 -13.23
C VAL A 40 -6.86 -1.78 -13.27
N ILE A 41 -6.75 -2.55 -14.35
CA ILE A 41 -7.47 -3.81 -14.53
C ILE A 41 -6.61 -4.95 -13.98
N GLN A 42 -7.21 -5.89 -13.25
CA GLN A 42 -6.47 -7.05 -12.76
C GLN A 42 -6.34 -8.12 -13.85
N PRO A 43 -5.24 -8.89 -13.88
CA PRO A 43 -5.06 -10.00 -14.81
C PRO A 43 -6.17 -11.06 -14.74
N THR A 44 -6.87 -11.16 -13.61
CA THR A 44 -8.01 -12.07 -13.41
C THR A 44 -9.29 -11.58 -14.10
N ASP A 45 -9.42 -10.28 -14.33
CA ASP A 45 -10.62 -9.66 -14.88
C ASP A 45 -10.54 -9.55 -16.41
N ASP A 46 -9.35 -9.30 -16.97
CA ASP A 46 -9.10 -9.24 -18.40
C ASP A 46 -7.67 -9.68 -18.75
N PRO A 47 -7.45 -10.65 -19.66
CA PRO A 47 -6.10 -11.02 -20.09
C PRO A 47 -5.34 -9.88 -20.80
N ALA A 48 -6.05 -8.92 -21.40
CA ALA A 48 -5.47 -7.72 -22.01
C ALA A 48 -5.38 -6.53 -21.02
N TRP A 49 -5.34 -6.81 -19.71
CA TRP A 49 -5.26 -5.79 -18.66
C TRP A 49 -4.09 -4.82 -18.87
N LEU A 50 -2.94 -5.31 -19.33
CA LEU A 50 -1.72 -4.51 -19.45
C LEU A 50 -1.87 -3.43 -20.51
N GLU A 51 -2.45 -3.77 -21.68
CA GLU A 51 -2.66 -2.78 -22.75
C GLU A 51 -3.83 -1.84 -22.47
N LYS A 52 -4.78 -2.24 -21.62
CA LYS A 52 -6.00 -1.48 -21.31
C LYS A 52 -5.90 -0.64 -20.04
N SER A 53 -4.92 -0.89 -19.18
CA SER A 53 -4.74 -0.14 -17.94
C SER A 53 -3.97 1.16 -18.19
N ASP A 54 -4.31 2.20 -17.45
CA ASP A 54 -3.59 3.47 -17.39
C ASP A 54 -3.54 3.97 -15.94
N ALA A 55 -2.35 4.37 -15.50
CA ALA A 55 -2.07 4.81 -14.14
C ALA A 55 -0.96 5.88 -14.14
N GLY A 56 -1.13 6.92 -14.95
CA GLY A 56 -0.14 7.99 -15.14
C GLY A 56 -0.12 9.07 -14.04
N VAL A 57 -0.78 8.84 -12.91
CA VAL A 57 -0.86 9.75 -11.76
C VAL A 57 -0.33 9.04 -10.51
N ALA A 58 -0.17 9.74 -9.40
CA ALA A 58 0.22 9.18 -8.12
C ALA A 58 -0.85 8.24 -7.57
N TRP A 59 -0.45 7.33 -6.68
CA TRP A 59 -1.37 6.50 -5.90
C TRP A 59 -2.25 7.37 -4.98
N ASP A 60 -3.48 6.92 -4.72
CA ASP A 60 -4.31 7.48 -3.65
C ASP A 60 -3.78 7.07 -2.26
N LEU A 61 -4.31 7.69 -1.21
CA LEU A 61 -4.04 7.31 0.17
C LEU A 61 -4.44 5.85 0.41
N ALA A 62 -3.48 5.04 0.83
CA ALA A 62 -3.73 3.65 1.20
C ALA A 62 -4.33 3.55 2.62
N TYR A 63 -5.33 2.68 2.78
CA TYR A 63 -5.95 2.38 4.07
C TYR A 63 -5.66 0.94 4.47
N LEU A 64 -5.19 0.75 5.71
CA LEU A 64 -4.97 -0.56 6.29
C LEU A 64 -6.06 -0.86 7.31
N HIS A 65 -6.70 -2.02 7.16
CA HIS A 65 -7.79 -2.46 8.02
C HIS A 65 -7.47 -3.81 8.64
N ILE A 66 -7.78 -3.96 9.93
CA ILE A 66 -7.79 -5.26 10.59
C ILE A 66 -9.11 -5.97 10.21
N HIS A 67 -9.00 -7.01 9.40
CA HIS A 67 -10.11 -7.90 9.11
C HIS A 67 -10.00 -9.19 9.92
N TYR A 68 -11.13 -9.69 10.40
CA TYR A 68 -11.22 -10.96 11.10
C TYR A 68 -12.49 -11.72 10.69
N GLN A 69 -12.50 -13.05 10.88
CA GLN A 69 -13.65 -13.87 10.53
C GLN A 69 -14.83 -13.54 11.43
N LYS A 70 -16.01 -13.25 10.85
CA LYS A 70 -17.23 -12.89 11.60
C LYS A 70 -17.60 -13.87 12.72
N ALA A 71 -17.39 -15.18 12.51
CA ALA A 71 -17.67 -16.20 13.52
C ALA A 71 -16.91 -16.01 14.84
N LEU A 72 -15.79 -15.27 14.85
CA LEU A 72 -15.05 -14.96 16.08
C LEU A 72 -15.87 -14.17 17.09
N GLU A 73 -16.86 -13.39 16.64
CA GLU A 73 -17.76 -12.65 17.53
C GLU A 73 -18.56 -13.59 18.45
N GLU A 74 -18.80 -14.83 18.01
CA GLU A 74 -19.50 -15.86 18.78
C GLU A 74 -18.51 -16.82 19.47
N THR A 75 -17.48 -17.28 18.77
CA THR A 75 -16.56 -18.31 19.30
C THR A 75 -15.53 -17.75 20.28
N ASN A 76 -15.12 -16.48 20.10
CA ASN A 76 -14.08 -15.81 20.87
C ASN A 76 -14.37 -14.30 20.98
N PRO A 77 -15.47 -13.91 21.66
CA PRO A 77 -15.94 -12.52 21.68
C PRO A 77 -14.89 -11.52 22.21
N ASP A 78 -14.06 -11.92 23.17
CA ASP A 78 -13.00 -11.06 23.70
C ASP A 78 -11.91 -10.75 22.66
N VAL A 79 -11.59 -11.74 21.80
CA VAL A 79 -10.63 -11.56 20.71
C VAL A 79 -11.23 -10.71 19.59
N ALA A 80 -12.48 -10.95 19.23
CA ALA A 80 -13.19 -10.12 18.25
C ALA A 80 -13.28 -8.66 18.72
N SER A 81 -13.61 -8.45 20.00
CA SER A 81 -13.63 -7.12 20.63
C SER A 81 -12.26 -6.45 20.58
N LEU A 82 -11.19 -7.16 20.93
CA LEU A 82 -9.83 -6.64 20.81
C LEU A 82 -9.54 -6.19 19.38
N LEU A 83 -9.70 -7.08 18.39
CA LEU A 83 -9.37 -6.82 16.98
C LEU A 83 -10.20 -5.67 16.39
N ALA A 84 -11.50 -5.59 16.72
CA ALA A 84 -12.38 -4.51 16.29
C ALA A 84 -11.98 -3.15 16.86
N ASN A 85 -11.26 -3.12 17.99
CA ASN A 85 -10.82 -1.90 18.65
C ASN A 85 -9.34 -1.56 18.41
N VAL A 86 -8.61 -2.35 17.60
CA VAL A 86 -7.23 -2.02 17.22
C VAL A 86 -7.22 -0.74 16.39
N LYS A 87 -6.41 0.23 16.82
CA LYS A 87 -6.11 1.46 16.09
C LYS A 87 -4.61 1.56 15.95
N LEU A 88 -4.17 1.70 14.70
CA LEU A 88 -2.78 1.91 14.34
C LEU A 88 -2.69 3.25 13.62
N ASP A 89 -1.62 4.00 13.87
CA ASP A 89 -1.30 5.21 13.13
C ASP A 89 0.09 5.08 12.49
N THR A 90 0.48 6.11 11.75
CA THR A 90 1.76 6.14 11.03
C THR A 90 2.88 6.80 11.84
N ASP A 91 2.55 7.35 13.00
CA ASP A 91 3.42 8.22 13.79
C ASP A 91 4.04 7.49 15.01
N THR A 92 3.35 6.48 15.55
CA THR A 92 3.70 5.70 16.74
C THR A 92 3.81 4.20 16.47
#